data_AF-A0A4Y2FFW8-F1
#
_entry.id   AF-A0A4Y2FFW8-F1
#
_cell.length_a   1.000
_cell.length_b   1.000
_cell.length_c   1.000
_cell.angle_alpha   90.00
_cell.angle_beta   90.00
_cell.angle_gamma   90.00
#
_symmetry.space_group_name_H-M   'P 1'
#
loop_
_entity.id
_entity.type
_entity.pdbx_description
1 polymer ?
#
loop_
_entity_poly.entity_id
_entity_poly.type
_entity_poly.pdbx_seq_one_letter_code
_entity_poly.pdbx_strand_id
1 'polypeptide(L)'
;MPKRKRGITGDAASRREAIRKRERRVVETEEERSRRLSTMAQRGQYRRAEETEEQRNSRLSDMAQRGQERRAEETEEQRNSRLSAMLQHARERRLNVIEGQNHHQIQTFYAARTVLYPIVEEHNCGEMDNLCLKCGGLYFRDEKNTRGIYTHCCHNGNIIEQASVYPVEMKGLMDGSDELSVHFKIT
;
A
#
# COMPACT_ATOMS: atom_id res chain seq x y z
N MET A 1 41.66 34.55 -49.85
CA MET A 1 41.98 33.87 -48.59
C MET A 1 41.67 32.38 -48.73
N PRO A 2 42.65 31.48 -48.85
CA PRO A 2 42.38 30.06 -49.02
C PRO A 2 41.94 29.43 -47.69
N LYS A 3 40.79 28.74 -47.69
CA LYS A 3 40.25 28.08 -46.49
C LYS A 3 41.19 26.94 -46.06
N ARG A 4 41.65 27.00 -44.81
CA ARG A 4 42.43 25.93 -44.16
C ARG A 4 41.62 24.63 -44.19
N LYS A 5 42.11 23.61 -44.91
CA LYS A 5 41.57 22.24 -44.88
C LYS A 5 41.76 21.70 -43.45
N ARG A 6 40.67 21.46 -42.72
CA ARG A 6 40.72 20.75 -41.42
C ARG A 6 41.33 19.37 -41.67
N GLY A 7 42.38 19.04 -40.93
CA GLY A 7 43.19 17.84 -41.14
C GLY A 7 42.42 16.55 -40.86
N ILE A 8 42.49 15.62 -41.82
CA ILE A 8 41.91 14.26 -41.81
C ILE A 8 42.45 13.42 -40.62
N THR A 9 43.61 13.77 -40.08
CA THR A 9 44.29 13.06 -38.98
C THR A 9 43.60 13.24 -37.62
N GLY A 10 42.95 14.39 -37.37
CA GLY A 10 42.19 14.62 -36.14
C GLY A 10 40.92 13.77 -36.04
N ASP A 11 40.32 13.44 -37.18
CA ASP A 11 39.13 12.61 -37.28
C ASP A 11 39.47 11.12 -37.01
N ALA A 12 40.60 10.64 -37.53
CA ALA A 12 41.06 9.27 -37.29
C ALA A 12 41.41 9.00 -35.81
N ALA A 13 42.07 9.94 -35.13
CA ALA A 13 42.41 9.81 -33.71
C ALA A 13 41.14 9.86 -32.81
N SER A 14 40.24 10.81 -33.09
CA SER A 14 38.94 10.91 -32.40
C SER A 14 38.10 9.65 -32.58
N ARG A 15 38.05 9.09 -33.79
CA ARG A 15 37.34 7.84 -34.08
C ARG A 15 37.93 6.65 -33.31
N ARG A 16 39.27 6.53 -33.24
CA ARG A 16 39.94 5.48 -32.45
C ARG A 16 39.63 5.61 -30.96
N GLU A 17 39.58 6.83 -30.42
CA GLU A 17 39.24 7.06 -29.02
C GLU A 17 37.77 6.71 -28.72
N ALA A 18 36.85 7.07 -29.61
CA ALA A 18 35.43 6.71 -29.50
C ALA A 18 35.22 5.18 -29.50
N ILE A 19 35.95 4.45 -30.36
CA ILE A 19 35.92 2.99 -30.41
C ILE A 19 36.40 2.40 -29.08
N ARG A 20 37.57 2.83 -28.57
CA ARG A 20 38.08 2.35 -27.26
C ARG A 20 37.13 2.64 -26.10
N LYS A 21 36.48 3.81 -26.09
CA LYS A 21 35.47 4.16 -25.08
C LYS A 21 34.24 3.25 -25.18
N ARG A 22 33.81 2.90 -26.40
CA ARG A 22 32.71 1.96 -26.62
C ARG A 22 33.08 0.56 -26.17
N GLU A 23 34.23 0.04 -26.57
CA GLU A 23 34.73 -1.29 -26.17
C GLU A 23 34.81 -1.41 -24.66
N ARG A 24 35.35 -0.40 -23.97
CA ARG A 24 35.37 -0.36 -22.51
C ARG A 24 33.97 -0.47 -21.89
N ARG A 25 32.98 0.25 -22.45
CA ARG A 25 31.59 0.20 -21.96
C ARG A 25 30.89 -1.13 -22.22
N VAL A 26 31.30 -1.89 -23.24
CA VAL A 26 30.72 -3.20 -23.54
C VAL A 26 31.16 -4.26 -22.52
N VAL A 27 32.40 -4.15 -22.02
CA VAL A 27 32.96 -5.11 -21.06
C VAL A 27 32.76 -4.70 -19.59
N GLU A 28 32.21 -3.52 -19.34
CA GLU A 28 31.95 -3.02 -17.98
C GLU A 28 31.03 -3.97 -17.20
N THR A 29 31.38 -4.25 -15.95
CA THR A 29 30.47 -4.94 -15.02
C THR A 29 29.30 -4.03 -14.63
N GLU A 30 28.20 -4.59 -14.13
CA GLU A 30 27.04 -3.77 -13.73
C GLU A 30 27.39 -2.80 -12.59
N GLU A 31 28.28 -3.18 -11.68
CA GLU A 31 28.77 -2.28 -10.63
C GLU A 31 29.61 -1.12 -11.19
N GLU A 32 30.52 -1.40 -12.11
CA GLU A 32 31.33 -0.37 -12.77
C GLU A 32 30.46 0.58 -13.59
N ARG A 33 29.47 0.03 -14.31
CA ARG A 33 28.47 0.79 -15.06
C ARG A 33 27.67 1.68 -14.11
N SER A 34 27.18 1.13 -12.99
CA SER A 34 26.43 1.86 -11.97
C SER A 34 27.25 2.99 -11.35
N ARG A 35 28.50 2.71 -10.92
CA ARG A 35 29.45 3.72 -10.40
C ARG A 35 29.70 4.84 -11.41
N ARG A 36 29.92 4.50 -12.69
CA ARG A 36 30.13 5.48 -13.76
C ARG A 36 28.89 6.34 -14.00
N LEU A 37 27.70 5.73 -14.09
CA LEU A 37 26.44 6.45 -14.28
C LEU A 37 26.12 7.35 -13.09
N SER A 38 26.34 6.89 -11.87
CA SER A 38 26.19 7.68 -10.65
C SER A 38 27.10 8.91 -10.65
N THR A 39 28.39 8.72 -10.97
CA THR A 39 29.35 9.84 -11.08
C THR A 39 28.93 10.85 -12.14
N MET A 40 28.43 10.38 -13.30
CA MET A 40 27.92 11.27 -14.35
C MET A 40 26.65 12.02 -13.91
N ALA A 41 25.75 11.37 -13.19
CA ALA A 41 24.53 11.98 -12.66
C ALA A 41 24.86 13.07 -11.63
N GLN A 42 25.78 12.80 -10.70
CA GLN A 42 26.27 13.77 -9.71
C GLN A 42 26.88 15.01 -10.39
N ARG A 43 27.81 14.82 -11.33
CA ARG A 43 28.38 15.94 -12.11
C ARG A 43 27.33 16.72 -12.88
N GLY A 44 26.28 16.04 -13.37
CA GLY A 44 25.14 16.68 -14.01
C GLY A 44 24.31 17.52 -13.04
N GLN A 45 24.14 17.07 -11.80
CA GLN A 45 23.46 17.83 -10.75
C GLN A 45 24.26 19.07 -10.35
N TYR A 46 25.57 18.95 -10.10
CA TYR A 46 26.42 20.09 -9.78
C TYR A 46 26.37 21.17 -10.86
N ARG A 47 26.54 20.80 -12.13
CA ARG A 47 26.42 21.76 -13.24
C ARG A 47 25.06 22.45 -13.29
N ARG A 48 23.96 21.74 -13.04
CA ARG A 48 22.60 22.33 -13.01
C ARG A 48 22.38 23.24 -11.80
N ALA A 49 23.06 22.98 -10.68
CA ALA A 49 22.97 23.83 -9.49
C ALA A 49 23.72 25.15 -9.67
N GLU A 50 24.77 25.16 -10.50
CA GLU A 50 25.59 26.34 -10.82
C GLU A 50 25.08 27.13 -12.05
N GLU A 51 24.01 26.68 -12.71
CA GLU A 51 23.45 27.37 -13.88
C GLU A 51 22.91 28.76 -13.52
N THR A 52 23.23 29.77 -14.34
CA THR A 52 22.53 31.06 -14.27
C THR A 52 21.10 30.92 -14.78
N GLU A 53 20.22 31.87 -14.45
CA GLU A 53 18.84 31.83 -14.93
C GLU A 53 18.77 31.93 -16.48
N GLU A 54 19.67 32.67 -17.15
CA GLU A 54 19.70 32.65 -18.63
C GLU A 54 20.13 31.30 -19.19
N GLN A 55 21.15 30.66 -18.59
CA GLN A 55 21.61 29.34 -19.02
C GLN A 55 20.52 28.28 -18.81
N ARG A 56 19.82 28.35 -17.67
CA ARG A 56 18.69 27.48 -17.35
C ARG A 56 17.55 27.67 -18.35
N ASN A 57 17.18 28.90 -18.65
CA ASN A 57 16.11 29.21 -19.61
C ASN A 57 16.47 28.78 -21.04
N SER A 58 17.71 29.02 -21.48
CA SER A 58 18.21 28.50 -22.76
C SER A 58 18.13 26.98 -22.81
N ARG A 59 18.60 26.28 -21.77
CA ARG A 59 18.57 24.81 -21.71
C ARG A 59 17.13 24.27 -21.73
N LEU A 60 16.21 24.89 -20.99
CA LEU A 60 14.80 24.51 -20.97
C LEU A 60 14.14 24.73 -22.34
N SER A 61 14.45 25.85 -23.00
CA SER A 61 13.99 26.15 -24.35
C SER A 61 14.46 25.08 -25.36
N ASP A 62 15.76 24.76 -25.36
CA ASP A 62 16.33 23.73 -26.25
C ASP A 62 15.76 22.33 -25.99
N MET A 63 15.41 22.01 -24.74
CA MET A 63 14.74 20.75 -24.40
C MET A 63 13.29 20.73 -24.88
N ALA A 64 12.57 21.85 -24.76
CA ALA A 64 11.21 21.99 -25.24
C ALA A 64 11.14 21.88 -26.77
N GLN A 65 12.04 22.57 -27.48
CA GLN A 65 12.16 22.50 -28.94
C GLN A 65 12.43 21.08 -29.41
N ARG A 66 13.47 20.41 -28.89
CA ARG A 66 13.76 19.01 -29.25
C ARG A 66 12.60 18.07 -28.91
N GLY A 67 11.86 18.36 -27.85
CA GLY A 67 10.65 17.62 -27.49
C GLY A 67 9.48 17.84 -28.46
N GLN A 68 9.41 19.00 -29.13
CA GLN A 68 8.45 19.25 -30.20
C GLN A 68 8.88 18.57 -31.50
N GLU A 69 10.15 18.68 -31.87
CA GLU A 69 10.71 18.02 -33.07
C GLU A 69 10.49 16.51 -33.02
N ARG A 70 10.83 15.85 -31.90
CA ARG A 70 10.56 14.41 -31.72
C ARG A 70 9.08 14.06 -31.85
N ARG A 71 8.18 14.91 -31.35
CA ARG A 71 6.72 14.69 -31.44
C ARG A 71 6.19 14.90 -32.86
N ALA A 72 6.81 15.78 -33.64
CA ALA A 72 6.46 16.00 -35.04
C ALA A 72 6.88 14.80 -35.92
N GLU A 73 7.95 14.10 -35.53
CA GLU A 73 8.47 12.90 -36.21
C GLU A 73 7.84 11.58 -35.70
N GLU A 74 6.92 11.62 -34.73
CA GLU A 74 6.28 10.41 -34.19
C GLU A 74 5.40 9.71 -35.24
N THR A 75 5.48 8.38 -35.28
CA THR A 75 4.48 7.57 -35.98
C THR A 75 3.17 7.54 -35.20
N GLU A 76 2.05 7.19 -35.86
CA GLU A 76 0.76 7.10 -35.20
C GLU A 76 0.75 6.06 -34.06
N GLU A 77 1.46 4.95 -34.21
CA GLU A 77 1.63 3.94 -33.15
C GLU A 77 2.40 4.50 -31.94
N GLN A 78 3.50 5.21 -32.19
CA GLN A 78 4.30 5.86 -31.13
C GLN A 78 3.48 6.91 -30.39
N ARG A 79 2.71 7.71 -31.13
CA ARG A 79 1.78 8.71 -30.59
C ARG A 79 0.73 8.05 -29.69
N ASN A 80 0.09 6.98 -30.15
CA ASN A 80 -0.94 6.26 -29.39
C ASN A 80 -0.37 5.59 -28.14
N SER A 81 0.82 4.99 -28.24
CA SER A 81 1.54 4.44 -27.08
C SER A 81 1.86 5.52 -26.03
N ARG A 82 2.39 6.68 -26.47
CA ARG A 82 2.68 7.81 -25.59
C ARG A 82 1.41 8.35 -24.90
N LEU A 83 0.32 8.51 -25.65
CA LEU A 83 -0.96 8.97 -25.10
C LEU A 83 -1.55 7.98 -24.09
N SER A 84 -1.48 6.67 -24.38
CA SER A 84 -1.91 5.61 -23.48
C SER A 84 -1.11 5.64 -22.16
N ALA A 85 0.22 5.74 -22.24
CA ALA A 85 1.08 5.85 -21.06
C ALA A 85 0.74 7.10 -20.22
N MET A 86 0.51 8.24 -20.87
CA MET A 86 0.11 9.48 -20.17
C MET A 86 -1.23 9.32 -19.43
N LEU A 87 -2.20 8.63 -20.04
CA LEU A 87 -3.49 8.34 -19.40
C LEU A 87 -3.33 7.39 -18.21
N GLN A 88 -2.50 6.35 -18.32
CA GLN A 88 -2.22 5.45 -17.20
C GLN A 88 -1.57 6.21 -16.03
N HIS A 89 -0.53 6.99 -16.30
CA HIS A 89 0.11 7.78 -15.26
C HIS A 89 -0.84 8.80 -14.61
N ALA A 90 -1.76 9.40 -15.38
CA ALA A 90 -2.78 10.28 -14.83
C ALA A 90 -3.76 9.52 -13.90
N ARG A 91 -4.13 8.28 -14.26
CA ARG A 91 -4.95 7.41 -13.40
C ARG A 91 -4.21 7.04 -12.11
N GLU A 92 -2.98 6.56 -12.22
CA GLU A 92 -2.13 6.22 -11.07
C GLU A 92 -1.97 7.39 -10.10
N ARG A 93 -1.70 8.61 -10.61
CA ARG A 93 -1.61 9.78 -9.74
C ARG A 93 -2.90 10.08 -9.00
N ARG A 94 -4.06 9.89 -9.64
CA ARG A 94 -5.37 10.09 -8.97
C ARG A 94 -5.57 9.05 -7.88
N LEU A 95 -5.25 7.79 -8.14
CA LEU A 95 -5.34 6.71 -7.16
C LEU A 95 -4.43 6.99 -5.96
N ASN A 96 -3.17 7.36 -6.17
CA ASN A 96 -2.24 7.67 -5.08
C ASN A 96 -2.72 8.83 -4.20
N VAL A 97 -3.38 9.84 -4.80
CA VAL A 97 -3.98 10.95 -4.03
C VAL A 97 -5.14 10.44 -3.16
N ILE A 98 -6.02 9.61 -3.72
CA ILE A 98 -7.15 9.02 -3.00
C ILE A 98 -6.64 8.11 -1.87
N GLU A 99 -5.66 7.25 -2.13
CA GLU A 99 -5.04 6.39 -1.13
C GLU A 99 -4.38 7.19 -0.02
N GLY A 100 -3.64 8.25 -0.36
CA GLY A 100 -3.06 9.16 0.62
C GLY A 100 -4.11 9.88 1.47
N GLN A 101 -5.21 10.32 0.87
CA GLN A 101 -6.35 10.93 1.57
C GLN A 101 -7.03 9.93 2.51
N ASN A 102 -7.28 8.71 2.06
CA ASN A 102 -7.86 7.65 2.87
C ASN A 102 -6.95 7.28 4.05
N HIS A 103 -5.64 7.17 3.81
CA HIS A 103 -4.66 6.93 4.87
C HIS A 103 -4.70 8.02 5.94
N HIS A 104 -4.73 9.29 5.53
CA HIS A 104 -4.85 10.41 6.45
C HIS A 104 -6.18 10.40 7.22
N GLN A 105 -7.31 10.16 6.55
CA GLN A 105 -8.63 10.09 7.20
C GLN A 105 -8.67 8.97 8.25
N ILE A 106 -8.18 7.78 7.92
CA ILE A 106 -8.08 6.65 8.85
C ILE A 106 -7.20 7.03 10.05
N GLN A 107 -6.04 7.63 9.82
CA GLN A 107 -5.15 8.08 10.90
C GLN A 107 -5.84 9.11 11.81
N THR A 108 -6.56 10.09 11.24
CA THR A 108 -7.32 11.07 12.02
C THR A 108 -8.45 10.44 12.83
N PHE A 109 -9.14 9.42 12.28
CA PHE A 109 -10.18 8.69 13.00
C PHE A 109 -9.62 7.95 14.22
N TYR A 110 -8.51 7.23 14.07
CA TYR A 110 -7.87 6.53 15.18
C TYR A 110 -7.34 7.50 16.25
N ALA A 111 -6.77 8.64 15.85
CA ALA A 111 -6.36 9.68 16.79
C ALA A 111 -7.54 10.35 17.52
N ALA A 112 -8.67 10.57 16.84
CA ALA A 112 -9.87 11.10 17.48
C ALA A 112 -10.48 10.08 18.46
N ARG A 113 -10.47 8.79 18.11
CA ARG A 113 -10.97 7.71 18.96
C ARG A 113 -10.20 7.61 20.29
N THR A 114 -8.88 7.76 20.29
CA THR A 114 -8.08 7.73 21.53
C THR A 114 -8.35 8.92 22.44
N VAL A 115 -8.76 10.07 21.88
CA VAL A 115 -9.14 11.25 22.66
C VAL A 115 -10.56 11.13 23.20
N LEU A 116 -11.51 10.60 22.41
CA LEU A 116 -12.92 10.51 22.79
C LEU A 116 -13.21 9.33 23.73
N TYR A 117 -12.50 8.22 23.56
CA TYR A 117 -12.55 7.04 24.43
C TYR A 117 -11.12 6.74 24.88
N PRO A 118 -10.63 7.37 25.98
CA PRO A 118 -9.36 6.99 26.56
C PRO A 118 -9.37 5.48 26.82
N ILE A 119 -8.22 4.82 26.66
CA ILE A 119 -8.05 3.39 26.92
C ILE A 119 -8.66 3.11 28.30
N VAL A 120 -9.85 2.51 28.31
CA VAL A 120 -10.47 2.05 29.55
C VAL A 120 -9.56 0.94 30.01
N GLU A 121 -8.97 1.07 31.21
CA GLU A 121 -8.23 -0.03 31.81
C GLU A 121 -9.11 -1.28 31.73
N GLU A 122 -8.65 -2.31 31.03
CA GLU A 122 -9.38 -3.57 30.92
C GLU A 122 -9.59 -4.09 32.34
N HIS A 123 -10.81 -3.93 32.85
CA HIS A 123 -11.17 -4.44 34.16
C HIS A 123 -11.27 -5.96 34.03
N ASN A 124 -10.19 -6.65 34.40
CA ASN A 124 -10.14 -8.10 34.40
C ASN A 124 -10.99 -8.62 35.57
N CYS A 125 -12.22 -9.06 35.26
CA CYS A 125 -13.15 -9.67 36.22
C CYS A 125 -12.72 -11.09 36.69
N GLY A 126 -11.56 -11.58 36.25
CA GLY A 126 -11.05 -12.92 36.53
C GLY A 126 -11.67 -14.02 35.66
N GLU A 127 -11.38 -15.28 35.98
CA GLU A 127 -12.00 -16.44 35.31
C GLU A 127 -13.47 -16.61 35.76
N MET A 128 -14.33 -17.02 34.83
CA MET A 128 -15.75 -17.30 35.07
C MET A 128 -15.92 -18.75 35.59
N ASP A 129 -15.34 -19.05 36.74
CA ASP A 129 -15.22 -20.40 37.30
C ASP A 129 -16.19 -20.66 38.46
N ASN A 130 -16.95 -19.65 38.90
CA ASN A 130 -17.74 -19.78 40.12
C ASN A 130 -19.12 -20.37 39.84
N LEU A 131 -19.24 -21.66 40.12
CA LEU A 131 -20.47 -22.43 39.91
C LEU A 131 -21.58 -22.05 40.91
N CYS A 132 -22.77 -21.73 40.39
CA CYS A 132 -23.99 -21.72 41.17
C CYS A 132 -24.47 -23.16 41.41
N LEU A 133 -24.44 -23.62 42.66
CA LEU A 133 -24.88 -24.98 43.03
C LEU A 133 -26.37 -25.26 42.77
N LYS A 134 -27.17 -24.23 42.44
CA LYS A 134 -28.63 -24.36 42.26
C LYS A 134 -29.07 -24.52 40.80
N CYS A 135 -28.40 -23.88 39.83
CA CYS A 135 -28.67 -24.07 38.39
C CYS A 135 -27.47 -24.57 37.58
N GLY A 136 -26.28 -24.65 38.17
CA GLY A 136 -25.06 -25.02 37.44
C GLY A 136 -24.48 -23.91 36.55
N GLY A 137 -24.99 -22.68 36.61
CA GLY A 137 -24.42 -21.54 35.88
C GLY A 137 -23.06 -21.10 36.44
N LEU A 138 -22.16 -20.66 35.56
CA LEU A 138 -20.85 -20.12 35.91
C LEU A 138 -20.92 -18.58 36.00
N TYR A 139 -20.26 -18.01 37.00
CA TYR A 139 -20.28 -16.58 37.29
C TYR A 139 -18.87 -16.04 37.61
N PHE A 140 -18.67 -14.74 37.44
CA PHE A 140 -17.43 -14.07 37.87
C PHE A 140 -17.45 -13.84 39.38
N ARG A 141 -16.27 -13.70 40.00
CA ARG A 141 -16.15 -13.55 41.47
C ARG A 141 -16.87 -12.31 41.99
N ASP A 142 -16.81 -11.22 41.24
CA ASP A 142 -17.30 -9.89 41.65
C ASP A 142 -18.80 -9.69 41.44
N GLU A 143 -19.51 -10.68 40.89
CA GLU A 143 -20.96 -10.65 40.68
C GLU A 143 -21.75 -11.01 41.95
N LYS A 144 -21.07 -11.39 43.05
CA LYS A 144 -21.70 -11.65 44.35
C LYS A 144 -21.91 -10.36 45.11
N ASN A 145 -23.08 -10.22 45.74
CA ASN A 145 -23.29 -9.17 46.73
C ASN A 145 -22.48 -9.43 48.03
N THR A 146 -22.51 -8.48 48.97
CA THR A 146 -21.87 -8.59 50.30
C THR A 146 -22.34 -9.79 51.14
N ARG A 147 -23.43 -10.45 50.73
CA ARG A 147 -23.99 -11.65 51.36
C ARG A 147 -23.59 -12.95 50.63
N GLY A 148 -22.73 -12.86 49.61
CA GLY A 148 -22.22 -14.00 48.85
C GLY A 148 -23.20 -14.59 47.83
N ILE A 149 -24.28 -13.86 47.50
CA ILE A 149 -25.35 -14.33 46.61
C ILE A 149 -25.26 -13.59 45.27
N TYR A 150 -25.36 -14.32 44.16
CA TYR A 150 -25.45 -13.74 42.82
C TYR A 150 -26.81 -13.05 42.63
N THR A 151 -26.77 -11.76 42.32
CA THR A 151 -27.97 -10.90 42.29
C THR A 151 -28.92 -11.22 41.13
N HIS A 152 -28.44 -11.88 40.08
CA HIS A 152 -29.20 -12.21 38.86
C HIS A 152 -29.29 -13.72 38.53
N CYS A 153 -29.13 -14.58 39.54
CA CYS A 153 -29.23 -16.04 39.40
C CYS A 153 -30.57 -16.57 39.98
N CYS A 154 -30.98 -17.79 39.61
CA CYS A 154 -32.07 -18.61 40.17
C CYS A 154 -33.15 -17.83 40.96
N HIS A 155 -33.94 -17.06 40.21
CA HIS A 155 -35.10 -16.30 40.65
C HIS A 155 -34.93 -14.87 41.18
N ASN A 156 -33.99 -14.10 40.60
CA ASN A 156 -34.31 -12.85 39.89
C ASN A 156 -33.37 -12.64 38.69
N GLY A 157 -33.47 -13.66 37.83
CA GLY A 157 -32.88 -13.92 36.52
C GLY A 157 -33.56 -15.19 35.97
N ASN A 158 -34.91 -15.19 35.99
CA ASN A 158 -35.74 -16.38 35.79
C ASN A 158 -35.57 -16.96 34.38
N ILE A 159 -34.98 -18.15 34.25
CA ILE A 159 -35.26 -19.05 33.11
C ILE A 159 -36.17 -20.15 33.64
N ILE A 160 -37.44 -20.12 33.21
CA ILE A 160 -38.32 -21.27 33.32
C ILE A 160 -38.09 -22.06 32.03
N GLU A 161 -37.27 -23.10 32.11
CA GLU A 161 -37.16 -24.07 31.02
C GLU A 161 -38.43 -24.93 31.06
N GLN A 162 -39.45 -24.53 30.31
CA GLN A 162 -40.50 -25.47 29.94
C GLN A 162 -39.85 -26.49 29.01
N ALA A 163 -39.82 -27.75 29.45
CA ALA A 163 -39.30 -28.87 28.70
C ALA A 163 -39.71 -28.78 27.23
N SER A 164 -38.71 -28.53 26.38
CA SER A 164 -38.64 -28.77 24.95
C SER A 164 -39.91 -29.37 24.31
N VAL A 165 -40.81 -28.52 23.85
CA VAL A 165 -41.62 -28.85 22.66
C VAL A 165 -41.07 -27.99 21.53
N TYR A 166 -39.90 -28.40 21.02
CA TYR A 166 -39.46 -27.92 19.72
C TYR A 166 -40.53 -28.35 18.69
N PRO A 167 -40.90 -27.50 17.71
CA PRO A 167 -41.71 -27.92 16.59
C PRO A 167 -41.11 -29.19 15.98
N VAL A 168 -41.93 -30.19 15.64
CA VAL A 168 -41.45 -31.50 15.13
C VAL A 168 -40.45 -31.34 13.98
N GLU A 169 -40.65 -30.31 13.16
CA GLU A 169 -39.80 -29.91 12.04
C GLU A 169 -38.33 -29.65 12.45
N MET A 170 -38.12 -29.05 13.63
CA MET A 170 -36.79 -28.71 14.13
C MET A 170 -36.04 -29.93 14.68
N LYS A 171 -36.76 -31.00 15.04
CA LYS A 171 -36.14 -32.23 15.54
C LYS A 171 -35.40 -32.96 14.41
N GLY A 172 -36.01 -33.02 13.23
CA GLY A 172 -35.44 -33.66 12.04
C GLY A 172 -34.13 -33.02 11.57
N LEU A 173 -34.01 -31.69 11.72
CA LEU A 173 -32.80 -30.94 11.40
C LEU A 173 -31.64 -31.21 12.35
N MET A 174 -31.92 -31.57 13.61
CA MET A 174 -30.89 -31.78 14.63
C MET A 174 -30.47 -33.25 14.75
N ASP A 175 -31.37 -34.20 14.54
CA ASP A 175 -31.06 -35.64 14.57
C ASP A 175 -30.53 -36.17 13.23
N GLY A 176 -30.49 -35.33 12.19
CA GLY A 176 -29.95 -35.66 10.88
C GLY A 176 -30.91 -36.45 9.99
N SER A 177 -32.18 -36.55 10.37
CA SER A 177 -33.20 -37.26 9.59
C SER A 177 -33.83 -36.42 8.48
N ASP A 178 -33.67 -35.09 8.51
CA ASP A 178 -34.13 -34.18 7.45
C ASP A 178 -33.01 -33.88 6.44
N GLU A 179 -33.35 -33.80 5.15
CA GLU A 179 -32.41 -33.51 4.05
C GLU A 179 -31.66 -32.18 4.22
N LEU A 180 -32.28 -31.20 4.89
CA LEU A 180 -31.68 -29.90 5.16
C LEU A 180 -30.71 -29.91 6.35
N SER A 181 -30.61 -31.00 7.11
CA SER A 181 -29.68 -31.14 8.26
C SER A 181 -28.21 -30.93 7.88
N VAL A 182 -27.86 -31.14 6.60
CA VAL A 182 -26.50 -30.89 6.09
C VAL A 182 -26.05 -29.45 6.30
N HIS A 183 -26.99 -28.50 6.40
CA HIS A 183 -26.72 -27.08 6.61
C HIS A 183 -26.66 -26.67 8.09
N PHE A 184 -27.06 -27.56 9.02
CA PHE A 184 -27.23 -27.25 10.44
C PHE A 184 -26.29 -28.03 11.36
N LYS A 185 -25.30 -28.76 10.83
CA LYS A 185 -24.27 -29.42 11.63
C LYS A 185 -23.43 -28.38 12.36
N ILE A 186 -23.66 -28.25 13.67
CA ILE A 186 -22.77 -27.57 14.60
C ILE A 186 -21.51 -28.45 14.68
N THR A 187 -20.37 -27.89 14.29
CA THR A 187 -19.05 -28.51 14.48
C THR A 187 -18.60 -28.36 15.92
#